data_AF-V4B967-F1
#
_entry.id   AF-V4B967-F1
#
_cell.length_a   1.000
_cell.length_b   1.000
_cell.length_c   1.000
_cell.angle_alpha   90.00
_cell.angle_beta   90.00
_cell.angle_gamma   90.00
#
_symmetry.space_group_name_H-M   'P 1'
#
loop_
_entity.id
_entity.type
_entity.pdbx_description
1 polymer ?
#
loop_
_entity_poly.entity_id
_entity_poly.type
_entity_poly.pdbx_seq_one_letter_code
_entity_poly.pdbx_strand_id
1 'polypeptide(L)'
;MRRDQVQEEKLAIQKSLLHFENLHGRPTNKIEKDLMRPLYDRYRSIKRILAKPMSHVKIPTAEEDEEECYDQLGTLDFAVTRDFNVLKDTIIPTDIKSSIVSNVKKKSILAYTEWQSTESNLHELDIHELHDELHKTKTDKRKMRRQLREFEDDFFEENGRKVQKEDRTPLQEEYDQYKQIKARLRLLEALITKHNTSEA
;
A
#
# COMPACT_ATOMS: atom_id res chain seq x y z
N MET A 1 23.39 0.30 -28.63
CA MET A 1 23.61 0.53 -27.18
C MET A 1 24.01 -0.81 -26.56
N ARG A 2 25.12 -0.90 -25.83
CA ARG A 2 25.52 -2.18 -25.20
C ARG A 2 24.50 -2.54 -24.11
N ARG A 3 24.19 -3.84 -23.94
CA ARG A 3 23.15 -4.29 -23.00
C ARG A 3 23.43 -3.82 -21.56
N ASP A 4 24.69 -3.82 -21.14
CA ASP A 4 25.12 -3.34 -19.82
C ASP A 4 24.86 -1.84 -19.66
N GLN A 5 25.16 -1.06 -20.69
CA GLN A 5 24.88 0.37 -20.72
C GLN A 5 23.37 0.66 -20.61
N VAL A 6 22.53 -0.16 -21.27
CA VAL A 6 21.06 -0.06 -21.19
C VAL A 6 20.58 -0.37 -19.77
N GLN A 7 21.19 -1.35 -19.11
CA GLN A 7 20.86 -1.75 -17.74
C GLN A 7 21.31 -0.69 -16.71
N GLU A 8 22.48 -0.08 -16.90
CA GLU A 8 22.96 1.03 -16.08
C GLU A 8 22.02 2.23 -16.21
N GLU A 9 21.65 2.60 -17.44
CA GLU A 9 20.70 3.69 -17.67
C GLU A 9 19.34 3.40 -17.02
N LYS A 10 18.85 2.16 -17.08
CA LYS A 10 17.64 1.73 -16.37
C LYS A 10 17.71 2.06 -14.88
N LEU A 11 18.82 1.69 -14.23
CA LEU A 11 19.02 1.93 -12.81
C LEU A 11 19.14 3.42 -12.50
N ALA A 12 19.83 4.19 -13.33
CA ALA A 12 19.94 5.63 -13.19
C ALA A 12 18.56 6.30 -13.21
N ILE A 13 17.71 5.96 -14.19
CA ILE A 13 16.36 6.53 -14.26
C ILE A 13 15.50 6.09 -13.08
N GLN A 14 15.55 4.81 -12.68
CA GLN A 14 14.81 4.34 -11.50
C GLN A 14 15.21 5.11 -10.23
N LYS A 15 16.51 5.36 -10.03
CA LYS A 15 17.01 6.18 -8.91
C LYS A 15 16.52 7.61 -8.98
N SER A 16 16.56 8.25 -10.15
CA SER A 16 16.06 9.62 -10.32
C SER A 16 14.55 9.72 -10.07
N LEU A 17 13.76 8.76 -10.57
CA LEU A 17 12.31 8.68 -10.32
C LEU A 17 12.00 8.55 -8.82
N LEU A 18 12.72 7.65 -8.14
CA LEU A 18 12.53 7.44 -6.70
C LEU A 18 12.99 8.66 -5.88
N HIS A 19 14.09 9.29 -6.27
CA HIS A 19 14.57 10.51 -5.63
C HIS A 19 13.54 11.64 -5.72
N PHE A 20 12.94 11.82 -6.89
CA PHE A 20 11.84 12.77 -7.07
C PHE A 20 10.64 12.39 -6.18
N GLU A 21 10.23 11.12 -6.14
CA GLU A 21 9.13 10.65 -5.27
C GLU A 21 9.41 10.93 -3.79
N ASN A 22 10.65 10.78 -3.34
CA ASN A 22 11.02 11.06 -1.95
C ASN A 22 10.97 12.56 -1.61
N LEU A 23 11.40 13.41 -2.54
CA LEU A 23 11.44 14.86 -2.32
C LEU A 23 10.07 15.52 -2.47
N HIS A 24 9.33 15.16 -3.51
CA HIS A 24 8.11 15.85 -3.92
C HIS A 24 6.85 14.98 -3.82
N GLY A 25 7.01 13.69 -3.49
CA GLY A 25 5.91 12.75 -3.58
C GLY A 25 5.64 12.31 -5.02
N ARG A 26 4.53 11.57 -5.19
CA ARG A 26 4.10 11.13 -6.52
C ARG A 26 3.62 12.34 -7.33
N PRO A 27 4.03 12.49 -8.59
CA PRO A 27 3.53 13.55 -9.46
C PRO A 27 2.00 13.56 -9.53
N THR A 28 1.34 14.50 -8.85
CA THR A 28 -0.12 14.66 -8.89
C THR A 28 -0.52 15.74 -9.88
N ASN A 29 0.29 16.79 -9.98
CA ASN A 29 -0.02 17.98 -10.77
C ASN A 29 0.40 17.80 -12.22
N LYS A 30 -0.25 18.51 -13.14
CA LYS A 30 0.07 18.45 -14.58
C LYS A 30 1.53 18.83 -14.84
N ILE A 31 2.00 19.89 -14.18
CA ILE A 31 3.37 20.41 -14.32
C ILE A 31 4.40 19.36 -13.92
N GLU A 32 4.23 18.72 -12.75
CA GLU A 32 5.11 17.64 -12.29
C GLU A 32 5.09 16.44 -13.23
N LYS A 33 3.92 16.06 -13.73
CA LYS A 33 3.78 14.95 -14.69
C LYS A 33 4.50 15.26 -16.00
N ASP A 34 4.39 16.49 -16.48
CA ASP A 34 5.06 16.93 -17.71
C ASP A 34 6.58 17.03 -17.50
N LEU A 35 7.03 17.52 -16.35
CA LEU A 35 8.44 17.54 -15.95
C LEU A 35 9.04 16.12 -15.91
N MET A 36 8.32 15.14 -15.38
CA MET A 36 8.79 13.77 -15.23
C MET A 36 8.59 12.91 -16.50
N ARG A 37 7.78 13.36 -17.45
CA ARG A 37 7.43 12.63 -18.68
C ARG A 37 8.65 12.11 -19.46
N PRO A 38 9.73 12.90 -19.68
CA PRO A 38 10.90 12.42 -20.41
C PRO A 38 11.56 11.21 -19.74
N LEU A 39 11.60 11.18 -18.40
CA LEU A 39 12.15 10.05 -17.65
C LEU A 39 11.26 8.81 -17.77
N TYR A 40 9.95 8.97 -17.71
CA TYR A 40 9.01 7.85 -17.89
C TYR A 40 9.09 7.25 -19.30
N ASP A 41 9.15 8.09 -20.33
CA ASP A 41 9.22 7.64 -21.72
C ASP A 41 10.55 6.93 -21.99
N ARG A 42 11.65 7.48 -21.49
CA ARG A 42 12.97 6.86 -21.60
C ARG A 42 13.03 5.52 -20.88
N TYR A 43 12.51 5.43 -19.66
CA TYR A 43 12.43 4.15 -18.93
C TYR A 43 11.60 3.10 -19.67
N ARG A 44 10.45 3.49 -20.26
CA ARG A 44 9.62 2.59 -21.07
C ARG A 44 10.35 2.12 -22.34
N SER A 45 11.12 2.99 -22.98
CA SER A 45 11.95 2.63 -24.13
C SER A 45 13.03 1.62 -23.74
N ILE A 46 13.76 1.88 -22.65
CA ILE A 46 14.76 0.96 -22.09
C ILE A 46 14.15 -0.40 -21.75
N LYS A 47 12.97 -0.42 -21.12
CA LYS A 47 12.24 -1.66 -20.84
C LYS A 47 11.96 -2.46 -22.11
N ARG A 48 11.57 -1.80 -23.21
CA ARG A 48 11.37 -2.45 -24.50
C ARG A 48 12.67 -3.00 -25.09
N ILE A 49 13.77 -2.25 -25.02
CA ILE A 49 15.09 -2.69 -25.50
C ILE A 49 15.57 -3.92 -24.73
N LEU A 50 15.43 -3.94 -23.41
CA LEU A 50 15.87 -5.07 -22.57
C LEU A 50 15.00 -6.33 -22.71
N ALA A 51 13.71 -6.14 -23.03
CA ALA A 51 12.76 -7.22 -23.30
C ALA A 51 12.97 -7.85 -24.68
N LYS A 52 13.61 -7.14 -25.62
CA LYS A 52 14.00 -7.70 -26.92
C LYS A 52 15.09 -8.77 -26.67
N PRO A 53 14.87 -10.04 -27.04
CA PRO A 53 15.94 -11.03 -27.02
C PRO A 53 17.06 -10.55 -27.95
N MET A 54 18.31 -10.69 -27.51
CA MET A 54 19.47 -10.44 -28.36
C MET A 54 19.34 -11.36 -29.57
N SER A 55 19.02 -10.83 -30.76
CA SER A 55 19.13 -11.61 -31.99
C SER A 55 20.61 -11.95 -32.16
N HIS A 56 20.98 -13.14 -31.73
CA HIS A 56 22.32 -13.68 -31.83
C HIS A 56 22.64 -13.89 -33.32
N VAL A 57 23.46 -13.00 -33.85
CA VAL A 57 24.44 -13.19 -34.95
C VAL A 57 23.92 -13.87 -36.22
N LYS A 58 23.69 -13.08 -37.28
CA LYS A 58 23.73 -13.59 -38.66
C LYS A 58 25.15 -14.11 -38.93
N ILE A 59 25.32 -15.43 -38.97
CA ILE A 59 26.50 -16.06 -39.57
C ILE A 59 26.30 -15.92 -41.09
N PRO A 60 27.22 -15.29 -41.84
CA PRO A 60 27.18 -15.31 -43.28
C PRO A 60 27.48 -16.74 -43.74
N THR A 61 26.45 -17.51 -44.02
CA THR A 61 26.53 -18.71 -44.84
C THR A 61 25.66 -18.44 -46.05
N ALA A 62 26.27 -18.58 -47.22
CA ALA A 62 25.83 -18.09 -48.50
C ALA A 62 24.48 -18.68 -48.97
N GLU A 63 23.73 -17.83 -49.69
CA GLU A 63 22.67 -18.11 -50.70
C GLU A 63 21.43 -18.88 -50.16
N GLU A 64 20.16 -18.51 -50.39
CA GLU A 64 19.45 -17.89 -51.52
C GLU A 64 18.20 -17.10 -51.03
N ASP A 65 17.87 -16.02 -51.76
CA ASP A 65 16.56 -15.43 -52.13
C ASP A 65 15.46 -15.05 -51.11
N GLU A 66 15.17 -13.73 -51.09
CA GLU A 66 13.87 -13.01 -51.18
C GLU A 66 12.64 -13.56 -50.39
N GLU A 67 11.83 -12.81 -49.63
CA GLU A 67 11.25 -11.49 -49.84
C GLU A 67 10.45 -11.02 -48.58
N GLU A 68 10.18 -9.72 -48.54
CA GLU A 68 9.06 -9.00 -47.88
C GLU A 68 8.98 -8.75 -46.35
N CYS A 69 8.89 -7.44 -46.09
CA CYS A 69 8.55 -6.76 -44.86
C CYS A 69 7.03 -6.71 -44.68
N TYR A 70 6.53 -7.06 -43.49
CA TYR A 70 5.28 -6.52 -42.99
C TYR A 70 5.41 -6.10 -41.52
N ASP A 71 5.31 -4.79 -41.30
CA ASP A 71 4.93 -4.17 -40.05
C ASP A 71 3.62 -4.81 -39.54
N GLN A 72 3.68 -5.55 -38.43
CA GLN A 72 2.49 -5.90 -37.68
C GLN A 72 2.46 -5.14 -36.36
N LEU A 73 2.02 -3.89 -36.46
CA LEU A 73 1.39 -3.19 -35.35
C LEU A 73 0.12 -3.96 -34.94
N GLY A 74 0.00 -4.24 -33.64
CA GLY A 74 -1.31 -4.35 -32.99
C GLY A 74 -1.82 -5.75 -32.68
N THR A 75 -1.41 -6.28 -31.52
CA THR A 75 -2.30 -6.93 -30.54
C THR A 75 -1.62 -6.72 -29.18
N LEU A 76 -1.94 -5.64 -28.46
CA LEU A 76 -2.88 -5.70 -27.35
C LEU A 76 -2.91 -7.10 -26.73
N ASP A 77 -2.01 -7.36 -25.77
CA ASP A 77 -2.38 -8.27 -24.69
C ASP A 77 -2.09 -7.61 -23.34
N PHE A 78 -3.21 -7.19 -22.76
CA PHE A 78 -3.37 -6.60 -21.44
C PHE A 78 -3.22 -7.73 -20.42
N ALA A 79 -2.02 -8.26 -20.24
CA ALA A 79 -1.71 -9.04 -19.05
C ALA A 79 -1.37 -8.08 -17.90
N VAL A 80 -2.40 -7.41 -17.39
CA VAL A 80 -2.39 -6.93 -16.01
C VAL A 80 -2.43 -8.18 -15.15
N THR A 81 -1.25 -8.67 -14.75
CA THR A 81 -1.16 -9.56 -13.60
C THR A 81 -1.52 -8.70 -12.38
N ARG A 82 -2.83 -8.59 -12.16
CA ARG A 82 -3.43 -8.19 -10.89
C ARG A 82 -3.13 -9.35 -9.95
N ASP A 83 -1.95 -9.32 -9.34
CA ASP A 83 -1.67 -10.10 -8.13
C ASP A 83 -2.46 -9.46 -6.99
N PHE A 84 -3.77 -9.68 -7.02
CA PHE A 84 -4.71 -9.32 -5.97
C PHE A 84 -4.79 -10.48 -4.97
N ASN A 85 -3.65 -10.85 -4.39
CA ASN A 85 -3.63 -11.65 -3.16
C ASN A 85 -3.90 -10.72 -1.97
N VAL A 86 -5.12 -10.21 -1.94
CA VAL A 86 -5.77 -9.66 -0.76
C VAL A 86 -7.03 -10.47 -0.56
N LEU A 87 -6.90 -11.66 0.03
CA LEU A 87 -7.97 -12.26 0.80
C LEU A 87 -7.44 -13.38 1.71
N LYS A 88 -7.80 -13.25 2.99
CA LYS A 88 -7.88 -14.29 4.04
C LYS A 88 -6.65 -14.55 4.91
N ASP A 89 -6.27 -13.55 5.71
CA ASP A 89 -5.70 -13.78 7.05
C ASP A 89 -6.67 -13.29 8.14
N THR A 90 -7.92 -13.74 8.05
CA THR A 90 -8.89 -13.72 9.15
C THR A 90 -9.18 -15.15 9.54
N ILE A 91 -8.15 -15.84 10.02
CA ILE A 91 -8.19 -16.93 11.00
C ILE A 91 -6.77 -16.91 11.60
N ILE A 92 -6.62 -16.43 12.84
CA ILE A 92 -5.44 -16.78 13.64
C ILE A 92 -5.87 -17.98 14.49
N PRO A 93 -5.32 -19.18 14.21
CA PRO A 93 -5.49 -20.34 15.07
C PRO A 93 -4.91 -20.06 16.45
N THR A 94 -5.59 -20.54 17.47
CA THR A 94 -5.02 -20.76 18.80
C THR A 94 -3.78 -21.64 18.68
N ASP A 95 -2.78 -21.36 19.53
CA ASP A 95 -1.50 -22.07 19.71
C ASP A 95 -0.36 -21.75 18.72
N ILE A 96 0.49 -20.78 19.09
CA ILE A 96 1.90 -20.81 18.70
C ILE A 96 2.77 -20.62 19.94
N LYS A 97 3.38 -21.72 20.36
CA LYS A 97 4.52 -21.77 21.28
C LYS A 97 5.69 -20.99 20.69
N SER A 98 6.33 -20.20 21.56
CA SER A 98 7.62 -19.52 21.45
C SER A 98 8.60 -20.08 20.40
N SER A 99 9.05 -19.24 19.47
CA SER A 99 10.50 -18.98 19.30
C SER A 99 10.77 -17.82 18.30
N ILE A 100 11.61 -16.87 18.75
CA ILE A 100 12.30 -15.82 17.98
C ILE A 100 11.41 -14.73 17.34
N VAL A 101 11.08 -13.69 18.11
CA VAL A 101 10.49 -12.45 17.57
C VAL A 101 11.25 -11.23 18.07
N SER A 102 11.67 -10.36 17.14
CA SER A 102 12.36 -9.09 17.36
C SER A 102 11.61 -8.16 18.32
N ASN A 103 12.35 -7.39 19.13
CA ASN A 103 11.81 -6.55 20.22
C ASN A 103 10.72 -5.53 19.80
N VAL A 104 10.64 -5.14 18.52
CA VAL A 104 9.62 -4.21 18.01
C VAL A 104 8.23 -4.86 17.96
N LYS A 105 8.15 -6.16 17.65
CA LYS A 105 6.88 -6.89 17.58
C LYS A 105 6.34 -7.31 18.95
N LYS A 106 7.20 -7.36 19.98
CA LYS A 106 6.77 -7.66 21.35
C LYS A 106 5.85 -6.57 21.90
N LYS A 107 6.16 -5.29 21.65
CA LYS A 107 5.29 -4.16 22.07
C LYS A 107 3.94 -4.21 21.38
N SER A 108 3.90 -4.47 20.06
CA SER A 108 2.63 -4.56 19.33
C SER A 108 1.78 -5.75 19.77
N ILE A 109 2.40 -6.89 20.09
CA ILE A 109 1.70 -8.08 20.59
C ILE A 109 1.16 -7.83 22.01
N LEU A 110 1.97 -7.26 22.91
CA LEU A 110 1.53 -6.92 24.27
C LEU A 110 0.36 -5.94 24.26
N ALA A 111 0.47 -4.85 23.47
CA ALA A 111 -0.63 -3.91 23.28
C ALA A 111 -1.88 -4.62 22.71
N TYR A 112 -1.74 -5.45 21.67
CA TYR A 112 -2.86 -6.20 21.11
C TYR A 112 -3.54 -7.12 22.13
N THR A 113 -2.76 -7.78 22.99
CA THR A 113 -3.27 -8.70 24.01
C THR A 113 -4.03 -7.95 25.11
N GLU A 114 -3.50 -6.81 25.54
CA GLU A 114 -4.14 -5.91 26.50
C GLU A 114 -5.46 -5.35 25.94
N TRP A 115 -5.47 -4.97 24.66
CA TRP A 115 -6.67 -4.56 23.93
C TRP A 115 -7.73 -5.67 23.83
N GLN A 116 -7.32 -6.91 23.56
CA GLN A 116 -8.27 -8.02 23.49
C GLN A 116 -8.92 -8.29 24.86
N SER A 117 -8.20 -8.02 25.94
CA SER A 117 -8.74 -8.09 27.30
C SER A 117 -9.78 -7.00 27.58
N THR A 118 -9.60 -5.78 27.08
CA THR A 118 -10.60 -4.69 27.25
C THR A 118 -11.84 -4.89 26.40
N GLU A 119 -11.72 -5.48 25.21
CA GLU A 119 -12.87 -5.84 24.37
C GLU A 119 -13.65 -7.04 24.91
N SER A 120 -13.03 -7.91 25.70
CA SER A 120 -13.71 -9.04 26.36
C SER A 120 -14.76 -8.57 27.38
N ASN A 121 -14.53 -7.41 28.00
CA ASN A 121 -15.47 -6.79 28.94
C ASN A 121 -16.75 -6.27 28.23
N LEU A 122 -16.69 -5.93 26.94
CA LEU A 122 -17.85 -5.42 26.19
C LEU A 122 -18.99 -6.43 26.06
N HIS A 123 -18.71 -7.73 26.11
CA HIS A 123 -19.73 -8.77 25.99
C HIS A 123 -20.66 -8.88 27.21
N GLU A 124 -20.23 -8.34 28.36
CA GLU A 124 -20.96 -8.41 29.63
C GLU A 124 -21.79 -7.13 29.90
N LEU A 125 -21.64 -6.09 29.08
CA LEU A 125 -22.35 -4.83 29.21
C LEU A 125 -23.82 -4.97 28.82
N ASP A 126 -24.67 -4.21 29.51
CA ASP A 126 -26.10 -4.11 29.17
C ASP A 126 -26.30 -3.42 27.81
N ILE A 127 -27.45 -3.66 27.17
CA ILE A 127 -27.79 -3.08 25.86
C ILE A 127 -27.72 -1.54 25.87
N HIS A 128 -28.16 -0.91 26.95
CA HIS A 128 -28.07 0.54 27.10
C HIS A 128 -26.61 1.02 27.20
N GLU A 129 -25.78 0.32 27.98
CA GLU A 129 -24.36 0.62 28.13
C GLU A 129 -23.58 0.42 26.81
N LEU A 130 -23.94 -0.60 26.03
CA LEU A 130 -23.39 -0.82 24.68
C LEU A 130 -23.70 0.34 23.73
N HIS A 131 -24.91 0.91 23.80
CA HIS A 131 -25.29 2.08 23.02
C HIS A 131 -24.51 3.34 23.42
N ASP A 132 -24.27 3.53 24.71
CA ASP A 132 -23.48 4.66 25.24
C ASP A 132 -22.01 4.55 24.83
N GLU A 133 -21.41 3.37 24.99
CA GLU A 133 -20.04 3.11 24.51
C GLU A 133 -19.92 3.23 22.99
N LEU A 134 -20.95 2.87 22.22
CA LEU A 134 -21.00 3.12 20.78
C LEU A 134 -20.98 4.62 20.48
N HIS A 135 -21.76 5.44 21.21
CA HIS A 135 -21.78 6.88 21.02
C HIS A 135 -20.41 7.51 21.32
N LYS A 136 -19.81 7.13 22.45
CA LYS A 136 -18.46 7.57 22.85
C LYS A 136 -17.40 7.14 21.84
N THR A 137 -17.42 5.90 21.39
CA THR A 137 -16.47 5.42 20.38
C THR A 137 -16.64 6.16 19.04
N LYS A 138 -17.87 6.58 18.68
CA LYS A 138 -18.13 7.44 17.51
C LYS A 138 -17.54 8.84 17.69
N THR A 139 -17.66 9.45 18.87
CA THR A 139 -17.05 10.76 19.15
C THR A 139 -15.53 10.68 19.11
N ASP A 140 -14.94 9.63 19.68
CA ASP A 140 -13.49 9.41 19.66
C ASP A 140 -12.97 9.20 18.24
N LYS A 141 -13.70 8.43 17.42
CA LYS A 141 -13.41 8.30 15.99
C LYS A 141 -13.40 9.64 15.28
N ARG A 142 -14.36 10.52 15.58
CA ARG A 142 -14.43 11.85 14.97
C ARG A 142 -13.23 12.71 15.39
N LYS A 143 -12.86 12.67 16.67
CA LYS A 143 -11.69 13.38 17.21
C LYS A 143 -10.39 12.91 16.56
N MET A 144 -10.15 11.60 16.52
CA MET A 144 -8.96 11.01 15.87
C MET A 144 -8.91 11.35 14.39
N ARG A 145 -10.04 11.27 13.66
CA ARG A 145 -10.07 11.69 12.24
C ARG A 145 -9.73 13.16 12.05
N ARG A 146 -10.07 14.02 13.00
CA ARG A 146 -9.72 15.44 12.93
C ARG A 146 -8.21 15.60 13.13
N GLN A 147 -7.67 15.04 14.20
CA GLN A 147 -6.23 15.10 14.51
C GLN A 147 -5.36 14.54 13.38
N LEU A 148 -5.71 13.38 12.80
CA LEU A 148 -4.98 12.82 11.68
C LEU A 148 -5.02 13.71 10.42
N ARG A 149 -6.14 14.42 10.19
CA ARG A 149 -6.25 15.36 9.06
C ARG A 149 -5.46 16.63 9.30
N GLU A 150 -5.54 17.20 10.50
CA GLU A 150 -4.73 18.37 10.87
C GLU A 150 -3.25 18.09 10.60
N PHE A 151 -2.75 16.92 11.03
CA PHE A 151 -1.39 16.51 10.69
C PHE A 151 -1.12 16.34 9.19
N GLU A 152 -2.02 15.67 8.44
CA GLU A 152 -1.85 15.48 7.00
C GLU A 152 -1.87 16.81 6.22
N ASP A 153 -2.68 17.77 6.67
CA ASP A 153 -2.82 19.10 6.10
C ASP A 153 -1.58 19.94 6.43
N ASP A 154 -1.17 20.02 7.71
CA ASP A 154 0.05 20.72 8.15
C ASP A 154 1.29 20.18 7.42
N PHE A 155 1.40 18.84 7.32
CA PHE A 155 2.49 18.19 6.60
C PHE A 155 2.50 18.59 5.12
N PHE A 156 1.32 18.66 4.49
CA PHE A 156 1.20 19.06 3.09
C PHE A 156 1.57 20.54 2.89
N GLU A 157 1.17 21.42 3.81
CA GLU A 157 1.53 22.85 3.76
C GLU A 157 3.05 23.06 3.94
N GLU A 158 3.68 22.35 4.88
CA GLU A 158 5.11 22.50 5.16
C GLU A 158 5.99 21.83 4.09
N ASN A 159 5.60 20.65 3.60
CA ASN A 159 6.46 19.82 2.73
C ASN A 159 6.04 19.87 1.26
N GLY A 160 4.88 20.44 0.94
CA GLY A 160 4.34 20.51 -0.42
C GLY A 160 3.98 19.13 -1.02
N ARG A 161 3.99 18.07 -0.21
CA ARG A 161 3.72 16.69 -0.63
C ARG A 161 2.87 15.95 0.40
N LYS A 162 2.21 14.88 -0.02
CA LYS A 162 1.42 14.03 0.90
C LYS A 162 2.32 13.19 1.80
N VAL A 163 1.84 12.90 3.01
CA VAL A 163 2.46 12.00 3.99
C VAL A 163 2.71 10.61 3.36
N GLN A 164 3.96 10.15 3.37
CA GLN A 164 4.35 8.81 2.94
C GLN A 164 4.37 7.83 4.12
N LYS A 165 4.75 6.57 3.90
CA LYS A 165 4.71 5.56 4.98
C LYS A 165 5.75 5.85 6.05
N GLU A 166 6.88 6.38 5.62
CA GLU A 166 8.06 6.71 6.41
C GLU A 166 7.76 7.91 7.33
N ASP A 167 6.96 8.87 6.85
CA ASP A 167 6.57 10.07 7.59
C ASP A 167 5.47 9.84 8.63
N ARG A 168 4.86 8.64 8.66
CA ARG A 168 3.82 8.30 9.67
C ARG A 168 4.40 7.97 11.03
N THR A 169 5.70 7.66 11.09
CA THR A 169 6.41 7.29 12.32
C THR A 169 6.16 8.23 13.50
N PRO A 170 6.24 9.57 13.38
CA PRO A 170 5.94 10.48 14.49
C PRO A 170 4.51 10.40 15.02
N LEU A 171 3.54 9.95 14.21
CA LEU A 171 2.12 9.88 14.55
C LEU A 171 1.58 8.44 14.57
N GLN A 172 2.50 7.46 14.70
CA GLN A 172 2.20 6.05 14.55
C GLN A 172 1.18 5.57 15.60
N GLU A 173 1.27 6.09 16.83
CA GLU A 173 0.38 5.72 17.93
C GLU A 173 -1.06 6.17 17.64
N GLU A 174 -1.27 7.36 17.12
CA GLU A 174 -2.59 7.89 16.78
C GLU A 174 -3.21 7.16 15.58
N TYR A 175 -2.38 6.77 14.60
CA TYR A 175 -2.84 5.91 13.51
C TYR A 175 -3.31 4.55 14.02
N ASP A 176 -2.56 3.96 14.96
CA ASP A 176 -2.92 2.69 15.58
C ASP A 176 -4.16 2.82 16.46
N GLN A 177 -4.30 3.90 17.23
CA GLN A 177 -5.51 4.24 17.99
C GLN A 177 -6.73 4.40 17.09
N TYR A 178 -6.63 5.12 15.97
CA TYR A 178 -7.73 5.25 15.02
C TYR A 178 -8.15 3.89 14.45
N LYS A 179 -7.19 3.00 14.18
CA LYS A 179 -7.45 1.63 13.71
C LYS A 179 -8.14 0.80 14.79
N GLN A 180 -7.72 0.91 16.05
CA GLN A 180 -8.35 0.26 17.20
C GLN A 180 -9.79 0.74 17.40
N ILE A 181 -10.03 2.05 17.43
CA ILE A 181 -11.37 2.64 17.53
C ILE A 181 -12.29 2.14 16.40
N LYS A 182 -11.77 2.02 15.18
CA LYS A 182 -12.53 1.49 14.04
C LYS A 182 -12.89 0.01 14.22
N ALA A 183 -12.01 -0.79 14.84
CA ALA A 183 -12.31 -2.19 15.17
C ALA A 183 -13.36 -2.27 16.29
N ARG A 184 -13.19 -1.51 17.38
CA ARG A 184 -14.12 -1.42 18.50
C ARG A 184 -15.54 -1.02 18.07
N LEU A 185 -15.67 -0.04 17.15
CA LEU A 185 -16.98 0.31 16.59
C LEU A 185 -17.67 -0.85 15.91
N ARG A 186 -16.92 -1.63 15.11
CA ARG A 186 -17.49 -2.79 14.42
C ARG A 186 -17.91 -3.86 15.41
N LEU A 187 -17.15 -4.06 16.49
CA LEU A 187 -17.52 -4.99 17.56
C LEU A 187 -18.82 -4.53 18.23
N LEU A 188 -18.88 -3.28 18.70
CA LEU A 188 -20.08 -2.72 19.34
C LEU A 188 -21.32 -2.81 18.43
N GLU A 189 -21.19 -2.47 17.15
CA GLU A 189 -22.28 -2.62 16.16
C GLU A 189 -22.74 -4.08 16.03
N ALA A 190 -21.81 -5.04 16.03
CA ALA A 190 -22.14 -6.46 15.97
C ALA A 190 -22.80 -6.97 17.26
N LEU A 191 -22.35 -6.52 18.44
CA LEU A 191 -22.94 -6.90 19.73
C LEU A 191 -24.38 -6.40 19.87
N ILE A 192 -24.63 -5.14 19.51
CA ILE A 192 -25.99 -4.57 19.52
C ILE A 192 -26.90 -5.33 18.55
N THR A 193 -26.40 -5.65 17.36
CA THR A 193 -27.16 -6.44 16.38
C THR A 193 -27.50 -7.83 16.93
N LYS A 194 -26.57 -8.47 17.65
CA LYS A 194 -26.80 -9.76 18.32
C LYS A 194 -27.84 -9.67 19.44
N HIS A 195 -27.82 -8.61 20.25
CA HIS A 195 -28.81 -8.40 21.31
C HIS A 195 -30.22 -8.28 20.73
N ASN A 196 -30.39 -7.40 19.73
CA ASN A 196 -31.67 -7.17 19.07
C ASN A 196 -32.23 -8.41 18.36
N THR A 197 -31.37 -9.35 17.94
CA THR A 197 -31.78 -10.61 17.32
C THR A 197 -32.03 -11.73 18.34
N SER A 198 -31.58 -11.58 19.59
CA SER A 198 -31.85 -12.53 20.67
C SER A 198 -33.16 -12.21 21.41
N GLU A 199 -33.62 -10.95 21.32
CA GLU A 199 -34.90 -10.48 21.89
C GLU A 199 -36.09 -10.58 20.92
N ALA A 200 -35.85 -10.87 19.63
CA ALA A 200 -36.86 -11.02 18.58
C ALA A 200 -37.23 -12.48 18.31
#